data_AF-A0A7G9YKK7-F1
#
_entry.id   AF-A0A7G9YKK7-F1
#
_cell.length_a   1.000
_cell.length_b   1.000
_cell.length_c   1.000
_cell.angle_alpha   90.00
_cell.angle_beta   90.00
_cell.angle_gamma   90.00
#
_symmetry.space_group_name_H-M   'P 1'
#
loop_
_entity.id
_entity.type
_entity.pdbx_description
1 polymer ?
#
loop_
_entity_poly.entity_id
_entity_poly.type
_entity_poly.pdbx_seq_one_letter_code
_entity_poly.pdbx_strand_id
1 'polypeptide(L)' 'MLVSEDINPPEIVAHIPMLCDEKKIPYMYIKKQDELGAACGLGVGCATVAIVNAGKGKSAVEELASKIASLR' A
#
# COMPACT_ATOMS: atom_id res chain seq x y z
N MET A 1 -2.61 -2.63 2.10
CA MET A 1 -1.52 -2.65 1.11
C MET A 1 -1.38 -1.25 0.52
N LEU A 2 -0.16 -0.78 0.32
CA LEU A 2 0.13 0.51 -0.30
C LEU A 2 0.74 0.25 -1.67
N VAL A 3 0.26 0.95 -2.70
CA VAL A 3 0.73 0.80 -4.09
C VAL A 3 1.13 2.16 -4.61
N SER A 4 2.30 2.27 -5.23
CA SER A 4 2.73 3.52 -5.81
C SER A 4 2.21 3.70 -7.24
N GLU A 5 1.90 4.95 -7.62
CA GLU A 5 1.39 5.30 -8.95
C GLU A 5 2.50 5.68 -9.95
N ASP A 6 3.70 6.07 -9.50
CA ASP A 6 4.82 6.51 -10.35
C ASP A 6 5.74 5.36 -10.79
N ILE A 7 5.18 4.16 -10.94
CA ILE A 7 5.92 2.96 -11.32
C ILE A 7 6.02 2.83 -12.83
N ASN A 8 7.25 2.70 -13.30
CA ASN A 8 7.58 2.46 -14.69
C ASN A 8 8.52 1.25 -14.78
N PRO A 9 8.16 0.18 -15.51
CA PRO A 9 6.91 -0.02 -16.24
C PRO A 9 5.70 -0.34 -15.34
N PRO A 10 4.48 0.12 -15.68
CA PRO A 10 3.27 -0.04 -14.84
C PRO A 10 2.83 -1.50 -14.64
N GLU A 11 3.25 -2.42 -15.51
CA GLU A 11 3.00 -3.85 -15.45
C GLU A 11 3.46 -4.48 -14.13
N ILE A 12 4.45 -3.88 -13.46
CA ILE A 12 4.98 -4.33 -12.16
C ILE A 12 3.89 -4.32 -11.09
N VAL A 13 2.97 -3.34 -11.11
CA VAL A 13 1.93 -3.17 -10.08
C VAL A 13 0.53 -3.53 -10.56
N ALA A 14 0.35 -3.77 -11.87
CA ALA A 14 -0.97 -3.97 -12.48
C ALA A 14 -1.79 -5.13 -11.88
N HIS A 15 -1.13 -6.18 -11.39
CA HIS A 15 -1.79 -7.36 -10.82
C HIS A 15 -2.15 -7.22 -9.34
N ILE A 16 -1.62 -6.19 -8.67
CA ILE A 16 -1.77 -6.01 -7.21
C ILE A 16 -3.21 -5.67 -6.80
N PRO A 17 -3.92 -4.75 -7.49
CA PRO A 17 -5.31 -4.43 -7.15
C PRO A 17 -6.23 -5.66 -7.20
N MET A 18 -6.14 -6.42 -8.29
CA MET A 18 -6.95 -7.63 -8.50
C MET A 18 -6.71 -8.67 -7.39
N LEU A 19 -5.44 -8.91 -7.06
CA LEU A 19 -5.08 -9.84 -5.97
C LEU A 19 -5.59 -9.36 -4.60
N CYS A 20 -5.54 -8.04 -4.36
CA CYS A 20 -6.06 -7.49 -3.12
C CYS A 20 -7.58 -7.63 -3.02
N ASP A 21 -8.31 -7.44 -4.11
CA ASP A 21 -9.77 -7.60 -4.11
C ASP A 21 -10.18 -9.06 -3.90
N GLU A 22 -9.54 -10.01 -4.57
CA GLU A 22 -9.79 -11.45 -4.37
C GLU A 22 -9.57 -11.87 -2.91
N LYS A 23 -8.51 -11.35 -2.28
CA LYS A 23 -8.16 -11.66 -0.89
C LYS A 23 -8.83 -10.74 0.13
N LYS A 24 -9.68 -9.80 -0.31
CA LYS A 24 -10.32 -8.78 0.54
C LYS A 24 -9.33 -7.99 1.39
N ILE A 25 -8.15 -7.69 0.84
CA ILE A 25 -7.11 -6.90 1.49
C ILE A 25 -7.35 -5.43 1.14
N PRO A 26 -7.56 -4.53 2.13
CA PRO A 26 -7.71 -3.11 1.85
C PRO A 26 -6.40 -2.56 1.27
N TYR A 27 -6.50 -1.78 0.19
CA TYR A 27 -5.36 -1.16 -0.45
C TYR A 27 -5.62 0.30 -0.83
N MET A 28 -4.55 1.10 -0.87
CA MET A 28 -4.59 2.49 -1.34
C MET A 28 -3.39 2.80 -2.23
N TYR A 29 -3.55 3.87 -3.01
CA TYR A 29 -2.50 4.38 -3.87
C TYR A 29 -1.77 5.57 -3.24
N ILE A 30 -0.48 5.68 -3.55
CA ILE A 30 0.42 6.75 -3.13
C ILE A 30 1.13 7.30 -4.36
N LYS A 31 1.30 8.61 -4.43
CA LYS A 31 1.82 9.29 -5.63
C LYS A 31 3.26 8.91 -6.00
N LYS A 32 4.13 8.71 -5.01
CA LYS A 32 5.57 8.50 -5.23
C LYS A 32 6.13 7.29 -4.52
N GLN A 33 6.93 6.50 -5.23
CA GLN A 33 7.60 5.31 -4.69
C GLN A 33 8.67 5.67 -3.66
N ASP A 34 9.32 6.82 -3.84
CA ASP A 34 10.37 7.32 -2.93
C ASP A 34 9.82 7.66 -1.55
N GLU A 35 8.65 8.29 -1.48
CA GLU A 35 7.97 8.59 -0.22
C GLU A 35 7.62 7.29 0.54
N LEU A 36 7.22 6.28 -0.22
CA LEU A 36 6.81 4.98 0.29
C LEU A 36 8.02 4.20 0.85
N GLY A 37 9.15 4.23 0.15
CA GLY A 37 10.42 3.68 0.62
C GLY A 37 10.96 4.41 1.85
N ALA A 38 10.97 5.75 1.82
CA ALA A 38 11.43 6.57 2.94
C ALA A 38 10.58 6.36 4.21
N ALA A 39 9.25 6.25 4.07
CA ALA A 39 8.36 5.93 5.19
C ALA A 39 8.62 4.54 5.81
N CYS A 40 9.16 3.61 5.02
CA CYS A 40 9.57 2.29 5.49
C CYS A 40 11.02 2.24 6.01
N GLY A 41 11.71 3.39 6.06
CA GLY A 41 13.10 3.48 6.48
C GLY A 41 14.10 2.95 5.46
N LEU A 42 13.72 2.91 4.18
CA LEU A 42 14.57 2.48 3.08
C LEU A 42 15.19 3.68 2.35
N GLY A 43 16.43 3.54 1.91
CA GLY A 43 17.14 4.54 1.11
C GLY A 43 16.83 4.49 -0.39
N VAL A 44 15.82 3.72 -0.78
CA VAL A 44 15.42 3.47 -2.18
C VAL A 44 13.90 3.48 -2.30
N GLY A 45 13.39 3.81 -3.48
CA GLY A 45 11.96 3.78 -3.79
C GLY A 45 11.35 2.37 -3.66
N CYS A 46 10.08 2.32 -3.29
CA CYS A 46 9.32 1.07 -3.15
C CYS A 46 8.03 1.11 -3.95
N ALA A 47 7.85 0.14 -4.84
CA ALA A 47 6.65 0.04 -5.67
C ALA A 47 5.39 -0.30 -4.87
N THR A 48 5.52 -1.23 -3.92
CA THR A 48 4.41 -1.62 -3.04
C THR A 48 4.90 -1.96 -1.65
N VAL A 49 4.03 -1.80 -0.65
CA VAL A 49 4.29 -2.22 0.74
C VAL A 49 3.07 -2.91 1.32
N ALA A 50 3.31 -4.01 2.02
CA ALA A 50 2.32 -4.73 2.79
C ALA A 50 2.65 -4.67 4.29
N ILE A 51 1.69 -4.24 5.09
CA ILE A 51 1.78 -4.30 6.54
C ILE A 51 1.34 -5.69 6.97
N VAL A 52 2.30 -6.56 7.31
CA VAL A 52 2.02 -7.94 7.77
C VAL A 52 1.72 -7.97 9.27
N ASN A 53 2.41 -7.14 10.05
CA ASN A 53 2.18 -6.98 11.48
C ASN A 53 2.24 -5.50 11.86
N ALA A 54 1.13 -4.95 12.34
CA ALA A 54 1.00 -3.53 12.68
C ALA A 54 1.65 -3.14 14.02
N GLY A 55 2.03 -4.10 14.86
CA GLY A 55 2.67 -3.85 16.15
C GLY A 55 1.91 -2.82 17.00
N LYS A 56 2.61 -1.77 17.44
CA LYS A 56 2.03 -0.67 18.25
C LYS A 56 1.04 0.21 17.47
N GLY A 57 1.06 0.18 16.14
CA GLY A 57 0.21 0.98 15.26
C GLY A 57 -1.11 0.32 14.88
N LYS A 58 -1.48 -0.81 15.50
CA LYS A 58 -2.64 -1.61 15.11
C LYS A 58 -3.95 -0.81 15.03
N SER A 59 -4.23 0.03 16.03
CA SER A 59 -5.45 0.86 16.06
C SER A 59 -5.51 1.84 14.88
N ALA A 60 -4.40 2.50 14.57
CA ALA A 60 -4.32 3.44 13.45
C ALA A 60 -4.48 2.73 12.09
N VAL A 61 -3.91 1.53 11.95
CA VAL A 61 -4.04 0.72 10.72
C VAL A 61 -5.46 0.23 10.53
N GLU A 62 -6.16 -0.18 11.59
CA GLU A 62 -7.56 -0.59 11.53
C GLU A 62 -8.48 0.58 11.16
N GLU A 63 -8.28 1.75 11.77
CA GLU A 63 -9.04 2.97 11.42
C GLU A 63 -8.83 3.36 9.95
N LEU A 64 -7.59 3.32 9.48
CA LEU A 64 -7.25 3.59 8.09
C LEU A 64 -7.89 2.56 7.14
N ALA A 65 -7.83 1.28 7.50
CA ALA A 65 -8.46 0.22 6.71
C ALA A 65 -9.97 0.42 6.57
N SER A 66 -10.66 0.81 7.65
CA SER A 66 -12.09 1.13 7.59
C SER A 66 -12.40 2.34 6.71
N LYS A 67 -11.58 3.40 6.80
CA LYS A 67 -11.72 4.58 5.94
C LYS A 67 -11.51 4.25 4.46
N ILE A 68 -10.47 3.47 4.14
CA ILE A 68 -10.19 3.00 2.78
C ILE A 68 -11.35 2.15 2.24
N ALA A 69 -11.88 1.23 3.05
CA ALA A 69 -13.01 0.40 2.66
C ALA A 69 -14.29 1.21 2.39
N SER A 70 -14.44 2.37 3.05
CA SER A 70 -15.60 3.27 2.86
C SER A 70 -15.48 4.19 1.64
N LEU A 71 -14.27 4.34 1.10
CA LEU A 71 -13.97 5.16 -0.09
C LEU A 71 -14.13 4.37 -1.40
N ARG A 72 -14.43 3.07 -1.31
CA ARG A 72 -14.70 2.18 -2.44
C ARG A 72 -16.18 2.04 -2.72
#